data_AF-A0A9Q9AJD3-F1
#
_entry.id   AF-A0A9Q9AJD3-F1
#
_cell.length_a   1.000
_cell.length_b   1.000
_cell.length_c   1.000
_cell.angle_alpha   90.00
_cell.angle_beta   90.00
_cell.angle_gamma   90.00
#
_symmetry.space_group_name_H-M   'P 1'
#
loop_
_entity.id
_entity.type
_entity.pdbx_description
1 polymer ?
#
loop_
_entity_poly.entity_id
_entity_poly.type
_entity_poly.pdbx_seq_one_letter_code
_entity_poly.pdbx_strand_id
1 'polypeptide(L)'
;MYVTSGLLLALSTTVAAAVTVDAAYGLRPYQVDLKDGSTRMLDLVRNYHLPEKPVYAGVGSTAGLDLDLLESLKQQWTEQYDWEEDQDYMNSNRRSTTHFVHERSSDPEAIPRLLEHGWPGSFMEFAAIIKELTMQSTTSTGKHVAFHIIVPSLPGFAFSQAAPANWTTEDTARVHHTLMTEVLGYKKFAVHGTDFGAPIAYTLAELAAANISLSPLEEFEVARYEEWNTVGIAYYLQQATKPNTIGLALHDSPVGQLAWIAEKFLDWSDPRAGTGPSLITHHELLRHVSLYFLTESFQLM
;
A
#
# COMPACT_ATOMS: atom_id res chain seq x y z
N MET A 1 28.24 45.61 56.50
CA MET A 1 27.04 45.51 55.66
C MET A 1 27.19 44.23 54.85
N TYR A 2 26.35 43.24 55.17
CA TYR A 2 26.09 41.91 54.58
C TYR A 2 27.17 41.07 53.86
N VAL A 3 27.29 39.84 54.36
CA VAL A 3 27.88 38.61 53.77
C VAL A 3 26.75 37.83 53.07
N THR A 4 27.00 37.27 51.88
CA THR A 4 26.42 36.02 51.28
C THR A 4 27.17 35.77 49.95
N SER A 5 27.84 34.64 49.64
CA SER A 5 27.49 33.20 49.53
C SER A 5 26.98 32.76 48.15
N GLY A 6 27.67 31.77 47.56
CA GLY A 6 27.22 30.84 46.49
C GLY A 6 27.36 31.38 45.05
N LEU A 7 27.69 30.62 44.02
CA LEU A 7 27.69 29.17 43.80
C LEU A 7 28.53 28.85 42.53
N LEU A 8 29.26 27.73 42.53
CA LEU A 8 29.73 27.05 41.32
C LEU A 8 28.54 26.71 40.40
N LEU A 9 28.72 26.71 39.07
CA LEU A 9 28.41 25.52 38.26
C LEU A 9 29.10 25.58 36.89
N ALA A 10 29.74 24.48 36.56
CA ALA A 10 30.35 24.17 35.28
C ALA A 10 29.30 23.71 34.26
N LEU A 11 29.60 23.84 32.98
CA LEU A 11 29.76 22.75 32.00
C LEU A 11 29.44 23.24 30.59
N SER A 12 30.40 22.96 29.73
CA SER A 12 30.33 23.01 28.27
C SER A 12 29.08 22.34 27.74
N THR A 13 28.34 23.05 26.90
CA THR A 13 27.48 22.45 25.89
C THR A 13 28.05 22.83 24.53
N THR A 14 29.01 22.04 24.05
CA THR A 14 29.15 21.87 22.61
C THR A 14 27.88 21.19 22.14
N VAL A 15 26.93 21.99 21.65
CA VAL A 15 25.84 21.49 20.82
C VAL A 15 26.52 20.93 19.58
N ALA A 16 26.70 19.60 19.54
CA ALA A 16 26.95 18.93 18.28
C ALA A 16 25.75 19.28 17.39
N ALA A 17 25.99 20.13 16.40
CA ALA A 17 25.00 20.45 15.39
C ALA A 17 24.58 19.11 14.76
N ALA A 18 23.35 18.69 15.02
CA ALA A 18 22.71 17.67 14.22
C ALA A 18 22.70 18.21 12.80
N VAL A 19 23.62 17.74 11.97
CA VAL A 19 23.41 17.75 10.53
C VAL A 19 22.09 17.01 10.35
N THR A 20 21.04 17.75 9.99
CA THR A 20 19.69 17.20 9.88
C THR A 20 19.75 16.09 8.83
N VAL A 21 19.27 14.91 9.20
CA VAL A 21 19.25 13.69 8.36
C VAL A 21 18.66 13.96 6.97
N ASP A 22 17.77 14.96 6.89
CA ASP A 22 17.24 15.63 5.70
C ASP A 22 18.28 15.89 4.58
N ALA A 23 19.46 16.41 4.92
CA ALA A 23 20.45 16.85 3.94
C ALA A 23 21.25 15.68 3.31
N ALA A 24 21.42 14.58 4.06
CA ALA A 24 22.18 13.41 3.59
C ALA A 24 21.37 12.53 2.64
N TYR A 25 20.05 12.44 2.86
CA TYR A 25 19.14 11.61 2.07
C TYR A 25 18.23 12.40 1.13
N GLY A 26 18.33 13.75 1.13
CA GLY A 26 17.62 14.61 0.18
C GLY A 26 16.11 14.49 0.27
N LEU A 27 15.56 14.35 1.48
CA LEU A 27 14.10 14.31 1.71
C LEU A 27 13.46 15.61 1.19
N ARG A 28 12.36 15.48 0.44
CA ARG A 28 11.67 16.62 -0.18
C ARG A 28 10.16 16.45 -0.04
N PRO A 29 9.44 17.46 0.51
CA PRO A 29 7.98 17.52 0.42
C PRO A 29 7.53 17.51 -1.04
N TYR A 30 6.48 16.75 -1.37
CA TYR A 30 6.13 16.46 -2.75
C TYR A 30 4.55 16.32 -2.85
N GLN A 31 3.86 17.13 -3.70
CA GLN A 31 2.44 17.14 -4.20
C GLN A 31 2.25 16.77 -5.72
N VAL A 32 1.50 15.72 -6.07
CA VAL A 32 1.35 15.19 -7.47
C VAL A 32 0.46 16.10 -8.33
N ASP A 33 0.69 16.10 -9.64
CA ASP A 33 -0.26 16.60 -10.63
C ASP A 33 -0.52 15.48 -11.65
N LEU A 34 -1.71 14.89 -11.60
CA LEU A 34 -2.15 13.80 -12.46
C LEU A 34 -3.28 14.24 -13.39
N LYS A 35 -3.58 15.55 -13.46
CA LYS A 35 -4.76 16.09 -14.14
C LYS A 35 -4.81 15.74 -15.63
N ASP A 36 -3.67 15.83 -16.31
CA ASP A 36 -3.57 15.48 -17.72
C ASP A 36 -3.75 13.95 -17.93
N GLY A 37 -3.18 13.15 -17.04
CA GLY A 37 -3.30 11.70 -17.07
C GLY A 37 -4.72 11.22 -16.81
N SER A 38 -5.42 11.83 -15.85
CA SER A 38 -6.79 11.45 -15.48
C SER A 38 -7.81 11.83 -16.55
N THR A 39 -7.63 12.97 -17.20
CA THR A 39 -8.44 13.35 -18.37
C THR A 39 -8.33 12.29 -19.47
N ARG A 40 -7.10 11.90 -19.81
CA ARG A 40 -6.83 10.84 -20.81
C ARG A 40 -7.41 9.49 -20.38
N MET A 41 -7.24 9.11 -19.12
CA MET A 41 -7.77 7.87 -18.56
C MET A 41 -9.29 7.81 -18.72
N LEU A 42 -10.01 8.87 -18.32
CA LEU A 42 -11.47 8.91 -18.44
C LEU A 42 -11.93 8.87 -19.90
N ASP A 43 -11.21 9.50 -20.82
CA ASP A 43 -11.51 9.39 -22.25
C ASP A 43 -11.30 7.96 -22.79
N LEU A 44 -10.26 7.26 -22.34
CA LEU A 44 -10.06 5.84 -22.68
C LEU A 44 -11.19 4.97 -22.10
N VAL A 45 -11.61 5.22 -20.86
CA VAL A 45 -12.74 4.51 -20.24
C VAL A 45 -14.03 4.75 -21.05
N ARG A 46 -14.35 6.01 -21.39
CA ARG A 46 -15.55 6.36 -22.17
C ARG A 46 -15.60 5.64 -23.52
N ASN A 47 -14.46 5.56 -24.21
CA ASN A 47 -14.35 4.99 -25.55
C ASN A 47 -14.06 3.47 -25.56
N TYR A 48 -13.99 2.83 -24.40
CA TYR A 48 -13.76 1.40 -24.31
C TYR A 48 -14.99 0.61 -24.81
N HIS A 49 -14.77 -0.30 -25.75
CA HIS A 49 -15.83 -1.12 -26.32
C HIS A 49 -15.94 -2.42 -25.52
N LEU A 50 -17.02 -2.53 -24.75
CA LEU A 50 -17.37 -3.77 -24.05
C LEU A 50 -17.95 -4.81 -25.04
N PRO A 51 -17.76 -6.11 -24.79
CA PRO A 51 -18.48 -7.16 -25.50
C PRO A 51 -20.00 -6.98 -25.37
N GLU A 52 -20.77 -7.30 -26.42
CA GLU A 52 -22.23 -7.23 -26.38
C GLU A 52 -22.87 -8.29 -25.45
N LYS A 53 -22.12 -9.35 -25.12
CA LYS A 53 -22.56 -10.49 -24.31
C LYS A 53 -21.40 -11.04 -23.48
N PRO A 54 -21.67 -11.67 -22.33
CA PRO A 54 -20.65 -12.34 -21.55
C PRO A 54 -19.88 -13.38 -22.40
N VAL A 55 -18.56 -13.40 -22.25
CA VAL A 55 -17.69 -14.39 -22.94
C VAL A 55 -18.03 -15.82 -22.47
N TYR A 56 -18.34 -15.96 -21.18
CA TYR A 56 -18.82 -17.20 -20.57
C TYR A 56 -20.19 -16.94 -19.95
N ALA A 57 -21.26 -17.43 -20.58
CA ALA A 57 -22.62 -17.25 -20.08
C ALA A 57 -22.96 -18.25 -18.97
N GLY A 58 -23.70 -17.80 -17.94
CA GLY A 58 -24.26 -18.68 -16.90
C GLY A 58 -23.31 -19.11 -15.79
N VAL A 59 -22.07 -18.61 -15.78
CA VAL A 59 -21.05 -18.92 -14.76
C VAL A 59 -20.92 -17.84 -13.69
N GLY A 60 -21.59 -16.69 -13.84
CA GLY A 60 -21.48 -15.56 -12.92
C GLY A 60 -20.02 -15.17 -12.71
N SER A 61 -19.64 -14.88 -11.45
CA SER A 61 -18.26 -14.51 -11.11
C SER A 61 -17.27 -15.67 -11.03
N THR A 62 -17.72 -16.92 -11.21
CA THR A 62 -16.84 -18.09 -11.05
C THR A 62 -15.78 -18.22 -12.16
N ALA A 63 -15.94 -17.48 -13.25
CA ALA A 63 -14.98 -17.40 -14.36
C ALA A 63 -14.33 -16.01 -14.49
N GLY A 64 -14.36 -15.22 -13.43
CA GLY A 64 -13.82 -13.86 -13.37
C GLY A 64 -14.89 -12.78 -13.29
N LEU A 65 -14.50 -11.52 -13.53
CA LEU A 65 -15.41 -10.37 -13.40
C LEU A 65 -16.63 -10.47 -14.33
N ASP A 66 -17.81 -10.25 -13.76
CA ASP A 66 -19.07 -10.23 -14.49
C ASP A 66 -19.19 -8.99 -15.40
N LEU A 67 -19.73 -9.18 -16.62
CA LEU A 67 -19.83 -8.10 -17.61
C LEU A 67 -20.77 -6.97 -17.16
N ASP A 68 -21.90 -7.29 -16.53
CA ASP A 68 -22.87 -6.29 -16.08
C ASP A 68 -22.25 -5.45 -14.94
N LEU A 69 -21.46 -6.08 -14.07
CA LEU A 69 -20.70 -5.37 -13.05
C LEU A 69 -19.62 -4.47 -13.66
N LEU A 70 -18.86 -4.96 -14.65
CA LEU A 70 -17.85 -4.15 -15.34
C LEU A 70 -18.48 -2.95 -16.06
N GLU A 71 -19.64 -3.12 -16.68
CA GLU A 71 -20.41 -2.04 -17.30
C GLU A 71 -20.85 -0.99 -16.27
N SER A 72 -21.39 -1.45 -15.13
CA SER A 72 -21.78 -0.59 -14.01
C SER A 72 -20.60 0.21 -13.43
N LEU A 73 -19.46 -0.45 -13.22
CA LEU A 73 -18.24 0.20 -12.73
C LEU A 73 -17.71 1.22 -13.76
N LYS A 74 -17.70 0.86 -15.06
CA LYS A 74 -17.33 1.78 -16.15
C LYS A 74 -18.23 3.03 -16.15
N GLN A 75 -19.54 2.85 -16.00
CA GLN A 75 -20.48 3.98 -15.94
C GLN A 75 -20.20 4.88 -14.74
N GLN A 76 -20.09 4.30 -13.53
CA GLN A 76 -19.77 5.03 -12.31
C GLN A 76 -18.45 5.82 -12.45
N TRP A 77 -17.43 5.19 -13.04
CA TRP A 77 -16.13 5.83 -13.26
C TRP A 77 -16.21 7.05 -14.17
N THR A 78 -17.09 7.06 -15.16
CA THR A 78 -17.21 8.19 -16.11
C THR A 78 -18.19 9.27 -15.69
N GLU A 79 -19.15 8.95 -14.83
CA GLU A 79 -20.28 9.83 -14.49
C GLU A 79 -20.24 10.36 -13.05
N GLN A 80 -19.65 9.61 -12.12
CA GLN A 80 -19.76 9.87 -10.67
C GLN A 80 -18.41 10.06 -9.98
N TYR A 81 -17.31 9.67 -10.62
CA TYR A 81 -15.98 9.71 -10.04
C TYR A 81 -15.39 11.12 -10.09
N ASP A 82 -15.20 11.75 -8.93
CA ASP A 82 -14.53 13.04 -8.81
C ASP A 82 -13.01 12.83 -8.69
N TRP A 83 -12.32 13.07 -9.80
CA TRP A 83 -10.86 12.95 -9.82
C TRP A 83 -10.16 14.02 -8.96
N GLU A 84 -10.70 15.25 -8.89
CA GLU A 84 -10.00 16.32 -8.17
C GLU A 84 -10.02 16.05 -6.66
N GLU A 85 -11.13 15.54 -6.12
CA GLU A 85 -11.22 15.08 -4.73
C GLU A 85 -10.21 13.96 -4.41
N ASP A 86 -10.17 12.93 -5.25
CA ASP A 86 -9.29 11.78 -5.06
C ASP A 86 -7.81 12.15 -5.25
N GLN A 87 -7.51 13.07 -6.18
CA GLN A 87 -6.17 13.59 -6.34
C GLN A 87 -5.75 14.39 -5.11
N ASP A 88 -6.61 15.22 -4.52
CA ASP A 88 -6.30 15.94 -3.28
C ASP A 88 -6.05 14.99 -2.11
N TYR A 89 -6.79 13.89 -2.04
CA TYR A 89 -6.54 12.81 -1.08
C TYR A 89 -5.16 12.15 -1.28
N MET A 90 -4.81 11.84 -2.53
CA MET A 90 -3.52 11.24 -2.91
C MET A 90 -2.33 12.20 -2.80
N ASN A 91 -2.56 13.50 -3.03
CA ASN A 91 -1.57 14.57 -3.06
C ASN A 91 -0.95 14.91 -1.71
N SER A 92 -1.32 14.16 -0.67
CA SER A 92 -0.54 14.07 0.54
C SER A 92 0.87 13.52 0.32
N ASN A 93 1.14 12.74 -0.75
CA ASN A 93 2.47 12.15 -0.97
C ASN A 93 2.78 11.87 -2.45
N ARG A 94 4.06 11.68 -2.82
CA ARG A 94 4.48 11.83 -4.22
C ARG A 94 5.69 10.92 -4.57
N ARG A 95 5.96 10.67 -5.87
CA ARG A 95 7.07 9.85 -6.43
C ARG A 95 8.52 10.13 -6.00
N SER A 96 9.21 9.11 -5.51
CA SER A 96 10.64 9.09 -5.20
C SER A 96 11.21 7.72 -5.55
N THR A 97 12.53 7.53 -5.45
CA THR A 97 13.13 6.18 -5.56
C THR A 97 12.45 5.19 -4.61
N THR A 98 12.04 5.67 -3.42
CA THR A 98 11.14 4.98 -2.50
C THR A 98 10.14 5.99 -1.95
N HIS A 99 8.88 5.91 -2.39
CA HIS A 99 7.78 6.70 -1.83
C HIS A 99 7.34 6.09 -0.51
N PHE A 100 6.98 6.93 0.47
CA PHE A 100 6.35 6.49 1.70
C PHE A 100 5.49 7.60 2.30
N VAL A 101 4.41 7.20 2.97
CA VAL A 101 3.66 8.06 3.90
C VAL A 101 4.37 8.04 5.25
N HIS A 102 4.51 9.20 5.89
CA HIS A 102 5.01 9.31 7.27
C HIS A 102 4.09 10.19 8.12
N GLU A 103 3.20 9.55 8.86
CA GLU A 103 2.29 10.23 9.78
C GLU A 103 2.82 10.09 11.22
N ARG A 104 3.12 11.21 11.88
CA ARG A 104 3.64 11.21 13.25
C ARG A 104 2.53 11.45 14.26
N SER A 105 2.37 10.50 15.20
CA SER A 105 1.68 10.79 16.46
C SER A 105 2.28 11.99 17.19
N SER A 106 1.43 12.72 17.91
CA SER A 106 1.86 13.75 18.87
C SER A 106 2.41 13.16 20.18
N ASP A 107 2.26 11.86 20.42
CA ASP A 107 2.82 11.17 21.57
C ASP A 107 4.33 10.93 21.39
N PRO A 108 5.21 11.45 22.27
CA PRO A 108 6.65 11.23 22.17
C PRO A 108 7.08 9.77 22.39
N GLU A 109 6.24 8.95 23.03
CA GLU A 109 6.49 7.53 23.29
C GLU A 109 5.79 6.62 22.26
N ALA A 110 5.27 7.20 21.16
CA ALA A 110 4.61 6.44 20.12
C ALA A 110 5.56 5.40 19.48
N ILE A 111 5.04 4.20 19.27
CA ILE A 111 5.80 3.09 18.69
C ILE A 111 5.91 3.33 17.17
N PRO A 112 7.12 3.42 16.58
CA PRO A 112 7.25 3.49 15.14
C PRO A 112 6.80 2.18 14.52
N ARG A 113 5.92 2.25 13.52
CA ARG A 113 5.34 1.07 12.87
C ARG A 113 5.37 1.23 11.35
N LEU A 114 6.04 0.28 10.72
CA LEU A 114 6.14 0.12 9.27
C LEU A 114 5.00 -0.79 8.79
N LEU A 115 4.20 -0.32 7.81
CA LEU A 115 3.08 -1.05 7.23
C LEU A 115 3.39 -1.33 5.75
N GLU A 116 3.58 -2.61 5.42
CA GLU A 116 3.88 -3.09 4.07
C GLU A 116 2.60 -3.58 3.40
N HIS A 117 2.23 -2.99 2.27
CA HIS A 117 1.12 -3.44 1.44
C HIS A 117 1.54 -4.59 0.51
N GLY A 118 0.59 -5.13 -0.26
CA GLY A 118 0.90 -6.10 -1.33
C GLY A 118 0.24 -5.78 -2.66
N TRP A 119 -0.13 -6.81 -3.42
CA TRP A 119 -0.79 -6.74 -4.71
C TRP A 119 -2.22 -7.30 -4.64
N PRO A 120 -3.21 -6.72 -5.34
CA PRO A 120 -3.17 -5.55 -6.22
C PRO A 120 -3.43 -4.23 -5.46
N GLY A 121 -2.86 -4.11 -4.27
CA GLY A 121 -3.08 -2.96 -3.42
C GLY A 121 -1.93 -1.96 -3.42
N SER A 122 -1.92 -1.06 -2.44
CA SER A 122 -1.00 0.08 -2.38
C SER A 122 -0.99 0.67 -0.98
N PHE A 123 -0.18 1.71 -0.76
CA PHE A 123 -0.19 2.46 0.49
C PHE A 123 -1.59 2.97 0.91
N MET A 124 -2.52 3.13 -0.04
CA MET A 124 -3.90 3.54 0.23
C MET A 124 -4.70 2.54 1.07
N GLU A 125 -4.33 1.26 1.11
CA GLU A 125 -4.99 0.24 1.94
C GLU A 125 -5.04 0.65 3.43
N PHE A 126 -4.02 1.35 3.88
CA PHE A 126 -3.89 1.77 5.27
C PHE A 126 -4.48 3.16 5.53
N ALA A 127 -4.86 3.91 4.51
CA ALA A 127 -5.19 5.32 4.65
C ALA A 127 -6.40 5.55 5.58
N ALA A 128 -7.37 4.63 5.59
CA ALA A 128 -8.53 4.67 6.49
C ALA A 128 -8.15 4.52 7.98
N ILE A 129 -7.03 3.88 8.31
CA ILE A 129 -6.64 3.58 9.70
C ILE A 129 -5.49 4.45 10.23
N ILE A 130 -4.76 5.16 9.36
CA ILE A 130 -3.59 5.98 9.74
C ILE A 130 -3.94 6.97 10.87
N LYS A 131 -5.07 7.68 10.74
CA LYS A 131 -5.50 8.67 11.73
C LYS A 131 -5.78 8.04 13.09
N GLU A 132 -6.42 6.88 13.12
CA GLU A 132 -6.75 6.21 14.38
C GLU A 132 -5.52 5.65 15.08
N LEU A 133 -4.57 5.10 14.32
CA LEU A 133 -3.34 4.54 14.86
C LEU A 133 -2.39 5.61 15.43
N THR A 134 -2.46 6.85 14.95
CA THR A 134 -1.61 7.95 15.43
C THR A 134 -2.16 8.65 16.66
N MET A 135 -3.44 8.47 16.98
CA MET A 135 -4.06 9.00 18.20
C MET A 135 -3.67 8.18 19.44
N GLN A 136 -3.54 8.85 20.58
CA GLN A 136 -3.33 8.19 21.87
C GLN A 136 -4.54 7.32 22.24
N SER A 137 -4.27 6.07 22.59
CA SER A 137 -5.26 5.10 23.04
C SER A 137 -4.72 4.29 24.22
N THR A 138 -5.54 3.35 24.71
CA THR A 138 -5.21 2.50 25.86
C THR A 138 -5.50 1.05 25.51
N THR A 139 -4.54 0.16 25.76
CA THR A 139 -4.72 -1.29 25.56
C THR A 139 -5.72 -1.87 26.57
N SER A 140 -6.17 -3.11 26.33
CA SER A 140 -7.01 -3.85 27.29
C SER A 140 -6.38 -4.03 28.68
N THR A 141 -5.06 -3.88 28.80
CA THR A 141 -4.32 -3.94 30.06
C THR A 141 -4.09 -2.57 30.70
N GLY A 142 -4.69 -1.49 30.17
CA GLY A 142 -4.54 -0.15 30.71
C GLY A 142 -3.25 0.58 30.33
N LYS A 143 -2.47 0.08 29.36
CA LYS A 143 -1.24 0.74 28.92
C LYS A 143 -1.53 1.74 27.81
N HIS A 144 -0.96 2.93 27.89
CA HIS A 144 -1.01 3.90 26.79
C HIS A 144 -0.32 3.36 25.54
N VAL A 145 -0.91 3.61 24.39
CA VAL A 145 -0.37 3.22 23.08
C VAL A 145 -0.73 4.25 22.02
N ALA A 146 0.24 4.56 21.17
CA ALA A 146 0.10 5.35 19.95
C ALA A 146 1.19 4.90 18.97
N PHE A 147 1.04 5.19 17.68
CA PHE A 147 2.02 4.81 16.66
C PHE A 147 2.46 6.01 15.80
N HIS A 148 3.75 6.07 15.48
CA HIS A 148 4.18 6.77 14.27
C HIS A 148 3.99 5.80 13.11
N ILE A 149 3.28 6.18 12.06
CA ILE A 149 2.93 5.30 10.95
C ILE A 149 3.77 5.63 9.73
N ILE A 150 4.44 4.61 9.21
CA ILE A 150 5.24 4.68 7.99
C ILE A 150 4.65 3.66 7.01
N VAL A 151 4.29 4.09 5.81
CA VAL A 151 3.70 3.23 4.77
C VAL A 151 4.47 3.42 3.46
N PRO A 152 5.53 2.65 3.19
CA PRO A 152 6.22 2.71 1.92
C PRO A 152 5.34 2.15 0.80
N SER A 153 5.49 2.70 -0.42
CA SER A 153 5.08 1.99 -1.61
C SER A 153 6.17 1.02 -2.05
N LEU A 154 5.79 -0.23 -2.30
CA LEU A 154 6.71 -1.23 -2.83
C LEU A 154 7.37 -0.74 -4.15
N PRO A 155 8.61 -1.15 -4.46
CA PRO A 155 9.23 -0.83 -5.75
C PRO A 155 8.33 -1.20 -6.94
N GLY A 156 8.09 -0.25 -7.85
CA GLY A 156 7.17 -0.39 -9.00
C GLY A 156 5.70 -0.10 -8.69
N PHE A 157 5.33 0.14 -7.43
CA PHE A 157 3.96 0.40 -7.02
C PHE A 157 3.74 1.88 -6.71
N ALA A 158 2.57 2.36 -7.13
CA ALA A 158 2.08 3.72 -6.95
C ALA A 158 3.17 4.75 -7.28
N PHE A 159 3.73 5.36 -6.25
CA PHE A 159 4.67 6.43 -6.41
C PHE A 159 6.15 6.00 -6.33
N SER A 160 6.46 4.76 -5.97
CA SER A 160 7.84 4.27 -5.98
C SER A 160 8.31 3.95 -7.40
N GLN A 161 9.60 4.19 -7.68
CA GLN A 161 10.21 3.78 -8.95
C GLN A 161 10.24 2.25 -9.07
N ALA A 162 10.24 1.76 -10.33
CA ALA A 162 10.41 0.35 -10.62
C ALA A 162 11.72 -0.19 -10.08
N ALA A 163 11.69 -1.45 -9.64
CA ALA A 163 12.89 -2.14 -9.21
C ALA A 163 13.85 -2.41 -10.39
N PRO A 164 15.17 -2.41 -10.16
CA PRO A 164 16.14 -2.96 -11.11
C PRO A 164 15.87 -4.44 -11.44
N ALA A 165 16.44 -4.92 -12.54
CA ALA A 165 16.36 -6.34 -12.88
C ALA A 165 16.96 -7.24 -11.77
N ASN A 166 16.32 -8.39 -11.53
CA ASN A 166 16.71 -9.38 -10.50
C ASN A 166 16.55 -8.91 -9.04
N TRP A 167 15.71 -7.91 -8.79
CA TRP A 167 15.39 -7.45 -7.44
C TRP A 167 14.65 -8.52 -6.63
N THR A 168 15.01 -8.68 -5.36
CA THR A 168 14.41 -9.67 -4.46
C THR A 168 13.63 -9.04 -3.31
N THR A 169 12.85 -9.85 -2.59
CA THR A 169 12.18 -9.44 -1.35
C THR A 169 13.19 -8.91 -0.32
N GLU A 170 14.38 -9.51 -0.23
CA GLU A 170 15.45 -9.07 0.66
C GLU A 170 16.03 -7.71 0.26
N ASP A 171 16.06 -7.37 -1.03
CA ASP A 171 16.44 -6.03 -1.48
C ASP A 171 15.44 -4.97 -0.97
N THR A 172 14.13 -5.24 -1.12
CA THR A 172 13.08 -4.34 -0.58
C THR A 172 13.21 -4.21 0.94
N ALA A 173 13.37 -5.33 1.67
CA ALA A 173 13.55 -5.32 3.11
C ALA A 173 14.76 -4.48 3.54
N ARG A 174 15.89 -4.55 2.81
CA ARG A 174 17.07 -3.69 3.08
C ARG A 174 16.77 -2.21 2.89
N VAL A 175 16.09 -1.84 1.80
CA VAL A 175 15.73 -0.44 1.52
C VAL A 175 14.82 0.11 2.62
N HIS A 176 13.79 -0.66 3.01
CA HIS A 176 12.85 -0.23 4.04
C HIS A 176 13.47 -0.21 5.44
N HIS A 177 14.39 -1.12 5.75
CA HIS A 177 15.20 -1.04 6.96
C HIS A 177 16.04 0.24 6.97
N THR A 178 16.74 0.58 5.88
CA THR A 178 17.51 1.83 5.77
C THR A 178 16.62 3.06 5.92
N LEU A 179 15.43 3.06 5.32
CA LEU A 179 14.42 4.10 5.51
C LEU A 179 14.10 4.28 7.00
N MET A 180 13.79 3.19 7.71
CA MET A 180 13.45 3.28 9.12
C MET A 180 14.63 3.71 10.01
N THR A 181 15.81 3.10 9.84
CA THR A 181 16.90 3.29 10.80
C THR A 181 17.81 4.47 10.49
N GLU A 182 18.15 4.68 9.22
CA GLU A 182 19.16 5.67 8.82
C GLU A 182 18.53 6.96 8.31
N VAL A 183 17.37 6.88 7.64
CA VAL A 183 16.66 8.06 7.12
C VAL A 183 15.72 8.66 8.17
N LEU A 184 14.90 7.84 8.83
CA LEU A 184 13.93 8.32 9.83
C LEU A 184 14.45 8.23 11.27
N GLY A 185 15.55 7.52 11.50
CA GLY A 185 16.21 7.42 12.81
C GLY A 185 15.53 6.47 13.81
N TYR A 186 14.52 5.72 13.40
CA TYR A 186 13.84 4.73 14.23
C TYR A 186 14.68 3.47 14.39
N LYS A 187 15.51 3.42 15.45
CA LYS A 187 16.38 2.26 15.73
C LYS A 187 15.63 1.01 16.22
N LYS A 188 14.38 1.18 16.66
CA LYS A 188 13.45 0.09 16.99
C LYS A 188 12.08 0.46 16.43
N PHE A 189 11.47 -0.47 15.73
CA PHE A 189 10.15 -0.29 15.12
C PHE A 189 9.44 -1.64 15.03
N ALA A 190 8.11 -1.62 14.99
CA ALA A 190 7.30 -2.77 14.67
C ALA A 190 7.06 -2.83 13.15
N VAL A 191 6.89 -4.03 12.61
CA VAL A 191 6.56 -4.23 11.20
C VAL A 191 5.26 -5.02 11.10
N HIS A 192 4.42 -4.64 10.16
CA HIS A 192 3.24 -5.38 9.76
C HIS A 192 3.23 -5.44 8.23
N GLY A 193 2.87 -6.59 7.66
CA GLY A 193 2.77 -6.76 6.23
C GLY A 193 1.56 -7.61 5.84
N THR A 194 0.96 -7.27 4.71
CA THR A 194 -0.09 -8.04 4.04
C THR A 194 0.42 -8.55 2.70
N ASP A 195 -0.10 -9.66 2.17
CA ASP A 195 0.23 -10.18 0.84
C ASP A 195 1.76 -10.14 0.53
N PHE A 196 2.25 -9.46 -0.53
CA PHE A 196 3.70 -9.32 -0.82
C PHE A 196 4.50 -8.60 0.26
N GLY A 197 3.85 -7.75 1.06
CA GLY A 197 4.40 -7.13 2.24
C GLY A 197 4.65 -8.11 3.39
N ALA A 198 3.94 -9.22 3.47
CA ALA A 198 4.12 -10.19 4.55
C ALA A 198 5.50 -10.89 4.48
N PRO A 199 5.98 -11.42 3.34
CA PRO A 199 7.35 -11.91 3.23
C PRO A 199 8.42 -10.85 3.55
N ILE A 200 8.19 -9.57 3.23
CA ILE A 200 9.09 -8.47 3.60
C ILE A 200 9.12 -8.33 5.12
N ALA A 201 7.95 -8.30 5.77
CA ALA A 201 7.83 -8.23 7.21
C ALA A 201 8.46 -9.45 7.92
N TYR A 202 8.27 -10.66 7.40
CA TYR A 202 8.92 -11.87 7.91
C TYR A 202 10.42 -11.87 7.67
N THR A 203 10.91 -11.45 6.51
CA THR A 203 12.36 -11.31 6.26
C THR A 203 13.01 -10.29 7.20
N LEU A 204 12.27 -9.23 7.55
CA LEU A 204 12.68 -8.28 8.58
C LEU A 204 12.64 -8.87 10.00
N ALA A 205 11.84 -9.91 10.23
CA ALA A 205 11.58 -10.51 11.55
C ALA A 205 12.30 -11.85 11.81
N GLU A 206 12.65 -12.63 10.79
CA GLU A 206 13.12 -14.02 10.96
C GLU A 206 14.63 -14.13 11.20
N LEU A 207 14.94 -14.42 12.46
CA LEU A 207 15.64 -15.66 12.83
C LEU A 207 14.77 -16.38 13.87
N ALA A 208 14.14 -17.50 13.46
CA ALA A 208 13.94 -18.75 14.21
C ALA A 208 12.60 -19.43 13.87
N ALA A 209 12.66 -20.72 13.48
CA ALA A 209 11.50 -21.60 13.53
C ALA A 209 11.86 -22.92 14.21
N ALA A 210 11.02 -23.30 15.18
CA ALA A 210 11.04 -24.58 15.89
C ALA A 210 9.81 -25.41 15.47
N ASN A 211 9.86 -26.73 15.70
CA ASN A 211 8.77 -27.69 15.48
C ASN A 211 7.42 -27.20 16.06
N ILE A 212 6.52 -26.71 15.19
CA ILE A 212 5.15 -26.30 15.54
C ILE A 212 4.15 -27.29 14.93
N SER A 213 3.09 -27.59 15.68
CA SER A 213 1.89 -28.28 15.18
C SER A 213 0.78 -27.24 14.96
N LEU A 214 0.04 -27.38 13.86
CA LEU A 214 -1.00 -26.43 13.45
C LEU A 214 -2.23 -26.50 14.38
N SER A 215 -2.78 -25.34 14.69
CA SER A 215 -4.09 -25.14 15.30
C SER A 215 -5.22 -25.27 14.25
N PRO A 216 -6.49 -25.44 14.66
CA PRO A 216 -7.61 -25.50 13.72
C PRO A 216 -7.76 -24.27 12.81
N LEU A 217 -7.33 -23.09 13.27
CA LEU A 217 -7.30 -21.89 12.42
C LEU A 217 -6.24 -22.03 11.32
N GLU A 218 -5.03 -22.47 11.70
CA GLU A 218 -3.94 -22.71 10.75
C GLU A 218 -4.29 -23.83 9.76
N GLU A 219 -5.01 -24.87 10.18
CA GLU A 219 -5.55 -25.91 9.28
C GLU A 219 -6.56 -25.33 8.28
N PHE A 220 -7.46 -24.46 8.72
CA PHE A 220 -8.40 -23.75 7.85
C PHE A 220 -7.68 -22.83 6.85
N GLU A 221 -6.66 -22.10 7.30
CA GLU A 221 -5.83 -21.24 6.46
C GLU A 221 -5.06 -22.06 5.40
N VAL A 222 -4.51 -23.21 5.79
CA VAL A 222 -3.86 -24.15 4.86
C VAL A 222 -4.86 -24.64 3.80
N ALA A 223 -6.07 -25.05 4.19
CA ALA A 223 -7.09 -25.48 3.23
C ALA A 223 -7.48 -24.36 2.26
N ARG A 224 -7.56 -23.11 2.75
CA ARG A 224 -7.84 -21.93 1.91
C ARG A 224 -6.71 -21.64 0.94
N TYR A 225 -5.46 -21.79 1.38
CA TYR A 225 -4.28 -21.68 0.54
C TYR A 225 -4.22 -22.77 -0.54
N GLU A 226 -4.57 -24.01 -0.21
CA GLU A 226 -4.66 -25.11 -1.18
C GLU A 226 -5.72 -24.81 -2.25
N GLU A 227 -6.91 -24.34 -1.85
CA GLU A 227 -7.95 -23.95 -2.81
C GLU A 227 -7.47 -22.80 -3.71
N TRP A 228 -6.84 -21.76 -3.15
CA TRP A 228 -6.26 -20.67 -3.94
C TRP A 228 -5.22 -21.15 -4.96
N ASN A 229 -4.37 -22.12 -4.59
CA ASN A 229 -3.41 -22.72 -5.52
C ASN A 229 -4.07 -23.47 -6.69
N THR A 230 -5.30 -23.94 -6.53
CA THR A 230 -6.00 -24.67 -7.60
C THR A 230 -6.73 -23.75 -8.57
N VAL A 231 -7.41 -22.71 -8.07
CA VAL A 231 -8.32 -21.89 -8.91
C VAL A 231 -7.97 -20.40 -8.93
N GLY A 232 -7.22 -19.89 -7.96
CA GLY A 232 -6.94 -18.46 -7.79
C GLY A 232 -5.57 -17.99 -8.29
N ILE A 233 -4.63 -18.91 -8.54
CA ILE A 233 -3.21 -18.58 -8.80
C ILE A 233 -2.89 -18.12 -10.23
N ALA A 234 -3.83 -18.21 -11.18
CA ALA A 234 -3.54 -17.98 -12.61
C ALA A 234 -2.97 -16.58 -12.90
N TYR A 235 -3.48 -15.54 -12.23
CA TYR A 235 -2.96 -14.18 -12.36
C TYR A 235 -1.48 -14.11 -11.95
N TYR A 236 -1.13 -14.79 -10.85
CA TYR A 236 0.22 -14.82 -10.28
C TYR A 236 1.17 -15.53 -11.23
N LEU A 237 0.78 -16.68 -11.80
CA LEU A 237 1.61 -17.39 -12.78
C LEU A 237 1.87 -16.55 -14.03
N GLN A 238 0.88 -15.82 -14.52
CA GLN A 238 1.05 -14.91 -15.66
C GLN A 238 2.02 -13.77 -15.34
N GLN A 239 1.83 -13.10 -14.19
CA GLN A 239 2.69 -12.01 -13.74
C GLN A 239 4.12 -12.47 -13.41
N ALA A 240 4.27 -13.63 -12.75
CA ALA A 240 5.58 -14.16 -12.36
C ALA A 240 6.42 -14.63 -13.56
N THR A 241 5.79 -15.10 -14.64
CA THR A 241 6.52 -15.73 -15.76
C THR A 241 6.57 -14.90 -17.04
N LYS A 242 5.58 -14.04 -17.27
CA LYS A 242 5.44 -13.20 -18.47
C LYS A 242 4.93 -11.79 -18.12
N PRO A 243 5.57 -11.08 -17.15
CA PRO A 243 5.12 -9.77 -16.69
C PRO A 243 5.07 -8.75 -17.83
N ASN A 244 6.10 -8.72 -18.68
CA ASN A 244 6.14 -7.81 -19.83
C ASN A 244 4.98 -8.04 -20.81
N THR A 245 4.52 -9.28 -21.00
CA THR A 245 3.40 -9.57 -21.92
C THR A 245 2.09 -9.02 -21.40
N ILE A 246 1.77 -9.27 -20.12
CA ILE A 246 0.51 -8.77 -19.54
C ILE A 246 0.56 -7.27 -19.28
N GLY A 247 1.74 -6.74 -18.91
CA GLY A 247 1.98 -5.31 -18.78
C GLY A 247 1.73 -4.57 -20.09
N LEU A 248 2.31 -5.02 -21.21
CA LEU A 248 2.06 -4.43 -22.54
C LEU A 248 0.59 -4.55 -22.98
N ALA A 249 -0.09 -5.65 -22.64
CA ALA A 249 -1.49 -5.86 -23.00
C ALA A 249 -2.45 -4.91 -22.27
N LEU A 250 -2.15 -4.58 -21.01
CA LEU A 250 -3.02 -3.75 -20.15
C LEU A 250 -2.55 -2.30 -19.98
N HIS A 251 -1.34 -1.96 -20.45
CA HIS A 251 -0.72 -0.64 -20.35
C HIS A 251 -1.68 0.51 -20.67
N ASP A 252 -2.38 0.43 -21.80
CA ASP A 252 -3.25 1.50 -22.30
C ASP A 252 -4.74 1.17 -22.24
N SER A 253 -5.11 0.27 -21.32
CA SER A 253 -6.48 -0.20 -21.14
C SER A 253 -6.92 -0.05 -19.68
N PRO A 254 -7.43 1.12 -19.27
CA PRO A 254 -7.89 1.32 -17.88
C PRO A 254 -9.05 0.38 -17.52
N VAL A 255 -9.93 0.07 -18.47
CA VAL A 255 -11.02 -0.90 -18.26
C VAL A 255 -10.48 -2.34 -18.19
N GLY A 256 -9.41 -2.66 -18.93
CA GLY A 256 -8.72 -3.95 -18.80
C GLY A 256 -8.02 -4.10 -17.45
N GLN A 257 -7.35 -3.05 -16.97
CA GLN A 257 -6.77 -3.01 -15.62
C GLN A 257 -7.86 -3.12 -14.54
N LEU A 258 -8.99 -2.42 -14.72
CA LEU A 258 -10.14 -2.56 -13.82
C LEU A 258 -10.64 -4.01 -13.78
N ALA A 259 -10.83 -4.65 -14.93
CA ALA A 259 -11.29 -6.03 -14.97
C ALA A 259 -10.33 -6.98 -14.23
N TRP A 260 -9.02 -6.80 -14.43
CA TRP A 260 -7.99 -7.63 -13.81
C TRP A 260 -7.87 -7.44 -12.29
N ILE A 261 -7.96 -6.18 -11.83
CA ILE A 261 -7.78 -5.81 -10.42
C ILE A 261 -9.07 -6.01 -9.61
N ALA A 262 -10.22 -5.58 -10.15
CA ALA A 262 -11.50 -5.63 -9.44
C ALA A 262 -11.92 -7.05 -9.04
N GLU A 263 -11.61 -8.04 -9.88
CA GLU A 263 -11.85 -9.44 -9.55
C GLU A 263 -11.27 -9.81 -8.18
N LYS A 264 -10.04 -9.34 -7.88
CA LYS A 264 -9.35 -9.66 -6.62
C LYS A 264 -9.96 -8.94 -5.44
N PHE A 265 -10.30 -7.67 -5.60
CA PHE A 265 -11.01 -6.94 -4.54
C PHE A 265 -12.37 -7.58 -4.23
N LEU A 266 -13.08 -8.11 -5.23
CA LEU A 266 -14.36 -8.78 -5.02
C LEU A 266 -14.18 -10.15 -4.34
N ASP A 267 -13.16 -10.92 -4.73
CA ASP A 267 -12.98 -12.29 -4.24
C ASP A 267 -12.23 -12.37 -2.91
N TRP A 268 -11.38 -11.37 -2.60
CA TRP A 268 -10.49 -11.39 -1.43
C TRP A 268 -10.93 -10.46 -0.30
N SER A 269 -12.11 -9.83 -0.40
CA SER A 269 -12.65 -8.97 0.67
C SER A 269 -13.84 -9.60 1.39
N ASP A 270 -13.95 -9.28 2.68
CA ASP A 270 -15.10 -9.61 3.53
C ASP A 270 -15.46 -8.40 4.40
N PRO A 271 -16.70 -7.87 4.35
CA PRO A 271 -17.75 -8.19 3.38
C PRO A 271 -17.33 -7.85 1.96
N ARG A 272 -17.89 -8.58 0.98
CA ARG A 272 -17.56 -8.42 -0.44
C ARG A 272 -17.57 -6.96 -0.88
N ALA A 273 -16.50 -6.52 -1.55
CA ALA A 273 -16.36 -5.16 -2.06
C ALA A 273 -17.59 -4.74 -2.90
N GLY A 274 -18.00 -3.49 -2.75
CA GLY A 274 -19.20 -2.95 -3.39
C GLY A 274 -20.52 -3.34 -2.72
N THR A 275 -20.51 -4.20 -1.69
CA THR A 275 -21.72 -4.57 -0.93
C THR A 275 -21.67 -3.99 0.47
N GLY A 276 -22.75 -3.36 0.94
CA GLY A 276 -22.84 -2.94 2.33
C GLY A 276 -22.86 -4.17 3.25
N PRO A 277 -22.10 -4.22 4.36
CA PRO A 277 -21.41 -3.11 5.02
C PRO A 277 -19.90 -2.99 4.71
N SER A 278 -19.42 -3.48 3.57
CA SER A 278 -18.01 -3.36 3.17
C SER A 278 -17.55 -1.91 3.13
N LEU A 279 -16.35 -1.66 3.65
CA LEU A 279 -15.67 -0.36 3.54
C LEU A 279 -15.04 -0.16 2.16
N ILE A 280 -14.83 -1.24 1.41
CA ILE A 280 -14.33 -1.19 0.03
C ILE A 280 -15.53 -0.95 -0.87
N THR A 281 -15.91 0.31 -1.04
CA THR A 281 -16.97 0.71 -1.95
C THR A 281 -16.49 0.64 -3.41
N HIS A 282 -17.41 0.74 -4.37
CA HIS A 282 -17.01 0.90 -5.78
C HIS A 282 -16.14 2.15 -5.99
N HIS A 283 -16.37 3.23 -5.23
CA HIS A 283 -15.52 4.40 -5.29
C HIS A 283 -14.08 4.08 -4.88
N GLU A 284 -13.89 3.40 -3.74
CA GLU A 284 -12.55 3.00 -3.29
C GLU A 284 -11.85 2.09 -4.30
N LEU A 285 -12.59 1.13 -4.88
CA LEU A 285 -12.07 0.26 -5.93
C LEU A 285 -11.60 1.07 -7.16
N LEU A 286 -12.43 2.00 -7.65
CA LEU A 286 -12.08 2.85 -8.79
C LEU A 286 -10.90 3.77 -8.48
N ARG A 287 -10.78 4.25 -7.23
CA ARG A 287 -9.61 4.99 -6.75
C ARG A 287 -8.34 4.18 -6.83
N HIS A 288 -8.35 2.94 -6.34
CA HIS A 288 -7.21 2.04 -6.41
C HIS A 288 -6.78 1.77 -7.86
N VAL A 289 -7.72 1.46 -8.74
CA VAL A 289 -7.40 1.18 -10.16
C VAL A 289 -6.92 2.44 -10.88
N SER A 290 -7.52 3.60 -10.61
CA SER A 290 -7.08 4.89 -11.16
C SER A 290 -5.64 5.18 -10.79
N LEU A 291 -5.26 4.95 -9.52
CA LEU A 291 -3.87 5.09 -9.08
C LEU A 291 -2.96 4.18 -9.91
N TYR A 292 -3.29 2.89 -10.05
CA TYR A 292 -2.51 1.94 -10.85
C TYR A 292 -2.28 2.40 -12.28
N PHE A 293 -3.33 2.87 -12.95
CA PHE A 293 -3.26 3.32 -14.34
C PHE A 293 -2.40 4.59 -14.47
N LEU A 294 -2.68 5.60 -13.64
CA LEU A 294 -2.04 6.92 -13.73
C LEU A 294 -0.58 6.91 -13.32
N THR A 295 -0.21 5.94 -12.48
CA THR A 295 1.17 5.74 -12.10
C THR A 295 1.84 4.63 -12.91
N GLU A 296 1.18 4.08 -13.93
CA GLU A 296 1.75 2.99 -14.73
C GLU A 296 2.23 1.80 -13.87
N SER A 297 1.68 1.61 -12.66
CA SER A 297 2.20 0.59 -11.73
C SER A 297 2.04 -0.80 -12.29
N PHE A 298 0.94 -1.05 -13.01
CA PHE A 298 0.58 -2.39 -13.46
C PHE A 298 1.68 -3.06 -14.32
N GLN A 299 2.37 -2.28 -15.15
CA GLN A 299 3.39 -2.80 -16.07
C GLN A 299 4.81 -2.83 -15.49
N LEU A 300 5.00 -2.28 -14.29
CA LEU A 300 6.29 -2.17 -13.61
C LEU A 300 6.52 -3.26 -12.55
N MET A 301 5.56 -4.19 -12.42
CA MET A 301 5.55 -5.31 -11.47
C MET A 301 6.37 -6.50 -11.94
#